data_AF-A0AA43D9M9-F1
#
_entry.id   AF-A0AA43D9M9-F1
#
_cell.length_a   1.000
_cell.length_b   1.000
_cell.length_c   1.000
_cell.angle_alpha   90.00
_cell.angle_beta   90.00
_cell.angle_gamma   90.00
#
_symmetry.space_group_name_H-M   'P 1'
#
loop_
_entity.id
_entity.type
_entity.pdbx_description
1 polymer ?
#
loop_
_entity_poly.entity_id
_entity_poly.type
_entity_poly.pdbx_seq_one_letter_code
_entity_poly.pdbx_strand_id
1 'polypeptide(L)'
;MGTVNIIKTLSVVGLCTIMAGCTYYEIEPIKFPVPDVPNPTTTLEAVFVTSPPNKISAAYWKTADYLPVTVQNQTTGQVPADDGLFNMSGTFNGLLDFNAGKNPNVIMKAAYSSDSLYILVSWKDTTYNASQANWYYDGPTDPKKPGSTAGWTSQGNDDNLIMSFDMGAGSSDVWNWSLALSEPLGYAIDMIDDGGGAVTDAGDRTYVRNAVGDNRSGPQFDWSGVQQELYRKPAGFTILDPGYYLLNKDDYTGDVVAGDVYFQAECAGCHGVTGDGNGTTNPVFVALNGPGQFNRWTRDALDNFAPDPSQHEGSIHYPADETDRENLFARLRGFSGIPGYYLANPTGSSSDIRAVSNVQLAKIDRYNTKGYTVLLVRALNTTNADDIVFNPSTQPQYDFAVDFTNNDELNRIGSVTQQLTFKPKK
;
A
#
# COMPACT_ATOMS: atom_id res chain seq x y z
N MET A 1 18.48 -11.57 100.85
CA MET A 1 18.83 -11.12 99.49
C MET A 1 17.51 -10.90 98.78
N GLY A 2 16.96 -9.69 98.83
CA GLY A 2 17.09 -8.68 97.75
C GLY A 2 16.00 -8.98 96.71
N THR A 3 15.07 -8.11 96.31
CA THR A 3 14.90 -6.66 96.43
C THR A 3 13.45 -6.36 95.96
N VAL A 4 12.72 -5.55 96.73
CA VAL A 4 11.92 -4.36 96.33
C VAL A 4 10.93 -4.51 95.15
N ASN A 5 9.59 -4.45 95.26
CA ASN A 5 8.59 -3.46 95.79
C ASN A 5 7.96 -2.52 94.73
N ILE A 6 6.69 -2.15 95.00
CA ILE A 6 5.86 -1.00 94.50
C ILE A 6 4.81 -1.40 93.44
N ILE A 7 3.53 -1.69 93.80
CA ILE A 7 2.43 -0.83 94.32
C ILE A 7 2.03 0.30 93.35
N LYS A 8 0.77 0.29 92.87
CA LYS A 8 -0.24 1.36 93.01
C LYS A 8 -1.39 1.10 92.04
N THR A 9 -2.58 0.74 92.54
CA THR A 9 -3.66 1.63 93.01
C THR A 9 -4.69 1.84 91.90
N LEU A 10 -5.82 1.18 92.10
CA LEU A 10 -7.09 1.41 91.42
C LEU A 10 -7.53 2.85 91.68
N SER A 11 -7.88 3.59 90.64
CA SER A 11 -8.67 4.82 90.75
C SER A 11 -9.67 4.84 89.61
N VAL A 12 -10.91 4.53 89.99
CA VAL A 12 -12.12 4.73 89.20
C VAL A 12 -12.53 6.18 89.37
N VAL A 13 -12.35 7.00 88.35
CA VAL A 13 -13.07 8.27 88.20
C VAL A 13 -13.34 8.51 86.72
N GLY A 14 -14.63 8.57 86.39
CA GLY A 14 -15.22 9.46 85.40
C GLY A 14 -14.77 9.32 83.95
N LEU A 15 -15.59 8.63 83.13
CA LEU A 15 -15.65 8.93 81.70
C LEU A 15 -17.07 9.38 81.33
N CYS A 16 -17.29 10.68 81.47
CA CYS A 16 -18.36 11.41 80.81
C CYS A 16 -18.09 11.45 79.29
N THR A 17 -19.09 11.03 78.52
CA THR A 17 -19.54 11.64 77.25
C THR A 17 -18.49 12.32 76.37
N ILE A 18 -17.97 11.58 75.38
CA ILE A 18 -17.58 12.13 74.07
C ILE A 18 -18.24 11.26 73.00
N MET A 19 -19.51 11.56 72.70
CA MET A 19 -20.13 11.21 71.43
C MET A 19 -19.98 12.42 70.51
N ALA A 20 -18.89 12.48 69.75
CA ALA A 20 -18.75 13.41 68.64
C ALA A 20 -17.77 12.84 67.61
N GLY A 21 -18.30 12.51 66.43
CA GLY A 21 -17.51 12.52 65.20
C GLY A 21 -16.96 11.18 64.69
N CYS A 22 -17.74 10.09 64.70
CA CYS A 22 -17.51 9.06 63.68
C CYS A 22 -18.18 9.53 62.38
N THR A 23 -17.52 10.41 61.62
CA THR A 23 -17.88 10.60 60.21
C THR A 23 -17.66 9.27 59.52
N TYR A 24 -18.75 8.62 59.12
CA TYR A 24 -18.72 7.49 58.20
C TYR A 24 -18.05 8.03 56.93
N TYR A 25 -16.76 7.72 56.75
CA TYR A 25 -16.14 7.86 55.44
C TYR A 25 -16.79 6.78 54.59
N GLU A 26 -17.82 7.14 53.84
CA GLU A 26 -18.18 6.38 52.65
C GLU A 26 -16.90 6.35 51.81
N ILE A 27 -16.23 5.20 51.80
CA ILE A 27 -15.14 4.94 50.87
C ILE A 27 -15.84 5.00 49.52
N GLU A 28 -15.67 6.13 48.81
CA GLU A 28 -16.20 6.23 47.45
C GLU A 28 -15.72 4.97 46.70
N PRO A 29 -16.63 4.18 46.11
CA PRO A 29 -16.23 2.97 45.41
C PRO A 29 -15.16 3.38 44.40
N ILE A 30 -14.03 2.66 44.42
CA ILE A 30 -12.90 2.89 43.52
C ILE A 30 -13.49 2.91 42.10
N LYS A 31 -13.60 4.11 41.52
CA LYS A 31 -14.05 4.28 40.15
C LYS A 31 -12.89 3.81 39.29
N PHE A 32 -12.97 2.58 38.83
CA PHE A 32 -12.08 2.12 37.76
C PHE A 32 -12.30 3.05 36.57
N PRO A 33 -11.25 3.70 36.06
CA PRO A 33 -11.39 4.52 34.86
C PRO A 33 -11.96 3.62 33.76
N VAL A 34 -13.10 4.05 33.19
CA VAL A 34 -13.68 3.36 32.04
C VAL A 34 -12.63 3.41 30.93
N PRO A 35 -12.27 2.27 30.31
CA PRO A 35 -11.35 2.28 29.19
C PRO A 35 -11.85 3.26 28.12
N ASP A 36 -10.98 4.13 27.64
CA ASP A 36 -11.33 5.08 26.58
C ASP A 36 -11.80 4.31 25.33
N VAL A 37 -13.01 4.62 24.87
CA VAL A 37 -13.61 4.04 23.68
C VAL A 37 -13.49 5.06 22.54
N PRO A 38 -13.02 4.68 21.34
CA PRO A 38 -12.99 5.57 20.18
C PRO A 38 -14.37 6.15 19.85
N ASN A 39 -14.44 7.45 19.61
CA ASN A 39 -15.64 8.13 19.15
C ASN A 39 -15.46 8.68 17.73
N PRO A 40 -16.54 8.72 16.92
CA PRO A 40 -16.51 9.41 15.65
C PRO A 40 -16.41 10.93 15.85
N THR A 41 -15.64 11.60 15.02
CA THR A 41 -15.45 13.06 15.00
C THR A 41 -15.87 13.63 13.64
N THR A 42 -16.01 14.96 13.57
CA THR A 42 -16.31 15.68 12.32
C THR A 42 -15.08 16.23 11.61
N THR A 43 -13.92 16.14 12.26
CA THR A 43 -12.59 16.50 11.73
C THR A 43 -11.60 15.41 12.09
N LEU A 44 -10.48 15.32 11.39
CA LEU A 44 -9.39 14.42 11.76
C LEU A 44 -8.63 15.02 12.95
N GLU A 45 -8.89 14.51 14.15
CA GLU A 45 -8.33 15.09 15.38
C GLU A 45 -6.97 14.47 15.70
N ALA A 46 -5.90 15.26 15.60
CA ALA A 46 -4.55 14.85 15.99
C ALA A 46 -4.30 15.16 17.47
N VAL A 47 -4.17 14.12 18.30
CA VAL A 47 -3.89 14.26 19.75
C VAL A 47 -2.39 14.17 20.02
N PHE A 48 -1.89 15.01 20.93
CA PHE A 48 -0.49 14.97 21.34
C PHE A 48 -0.16 13.66 22.08
N VAL A 49 0.92 13.00 21.68
CA VAL A 49 1.42 11.77 22.29
C VAL A 49 2.91 11.90 22.62
N THR A 50 3.29 11.40 23.80
CA THR A 50 4.70 11.31 24.22
C THR A 50 5.37 10.03 23.73
N SER A 51 4.59 9.00 23.43
CA SER A 51 5.04 7.73 22.86
C SER A 51 4.55 7.63 21.42
N PRO A 52 5.44 7.77 20.41
CA PRO A 52 5.10 7.67 18.99
C PRO A 52 4.33 6.39 18.61
N PRO A 53 3.13 6.48 18.00
CA PRO A 53 2.37 5.33 17.55
C PRO A 53 2.83 4.86 16.15
N ASN A 54 4.13 4.66 15.97
CA ASN A 54 4.80 4.41 14.68
C ASN A 54 4.57 3.00 14.07
N LYS A 55 3.53 2.29 14.52
CA LYS A 55 3.12 0.98 14.01
C LYS A 55 1.60 0.93 13.96
N ILE A 56 1.04 0.28 12.95
CA ILE A 56 -0.41 0.04 12.83
C ILE A 56 -1.00 -0.71 14.04
N SER A 57 -0.17 -1.49 14.74
CA SER A 57 -0.57 -2.27 15.92
C SER A 57 -0.40 -1.51 17.25
N ALA A 58 0.02 -0.24 17.23
CA ALA A 58 0.22 0.54 18.44
C ALA A 58 -1.09 0.65 19.25
N ALA A 59 -0.99 0.54 20.58
CA ALA A 59 -2.16 0.53 21.46
C ALA A 59 -3.01 1.80 21.33
N TYR A 60 -2.37 2.95 21.06
CA TYR A 60 -3.02 4.24 20.82
C TYR A 60 -4.15 4.14 19.78
N TRP A 61 -3.94 3.43 18.68
CA TRP A 61 -4.93 3.34 17.60
C TRP A 61 -6.22 2.63 18.02
N LYS A 62 -6.23 1.86 19.11
CA LYS A 62 -7.42 1.17 19.61
C LYS A 62 -8.38 2.09 20.35
N THR A 63 -7.89 3.21 20.87
CA THR A 63 -8.66 4.16 21.70
C THR A 63 -8.76 5.54 21.07
N ALA A 64 -7.97 5.83 20.04
CA ALA A 64 -8.03 7.10 19.31
C ALA A 64 -9.39 7.30 18.62
N ASP A 65 -9.97 8.48 18.85
CA ASP A 65 -11.11 9.01 18.11
C ASP A 65 -10.81 9.03 16.60
N TYR A 66 -11.87 8.99 15.78
CA TYR A 66 -11.72 8.76 14.36
C TYR A 66 -12.67 9.58 13.50
N LEU A 67 -12.21 9.98 12.34
CA LEU A 67 -13.01 10.62 11.31
C LEU A 67 -13.55 9.53 10.35
N PRO A 68 -14.88 9.28 10.32
CA PRO A 68 -15.48 8.56 9.20
C PRO A 68 -15.51 9.46 7.97
N VAL A 69 -14.96 8.99 6.84
CA VAL A 69 -14.93 9.75 5.60
C VAL A 69 -15.99 9.22 4.64
N THR A 70 -16.94 10.07 4.27
CA THR A 70 -17.86 9.79 3.17
C THR A 70 -17.16 10.13 1.86
N VAL A 71 -16.91 9.09 1.06
CA VAL A 71 -16.31 9.22 -0.26
C VAL A 71 -17.37 9.42 -1.35
N GLN A 72 -17.01 10.16 -2.38
CA GLN A 72 -17.81 10.42 -3.58
C GLN A 72 -16.93 10.30 -4.82
N ASN A 73 -17.54 10.21 -6.01
CA ASN A 73 -16.82 10.26 -7.27
C ASN A 73 -16.16 11.63 -7.44
N GLN A 74 -14.86 11.65 -7.73
CA GLN A 74 -14.11 12.88 -7.99
C GLN A 74 -13.80 13.02 -9.48
N THR A 75 -13.25 11.97 -10.06
CA THR A 75 -12.92 11.90 -11.48
C THR A 75 -13.31 10.53 -11.99
N THR A 76 -14.05 10.48 -13.10
CA THR A 76 -14.54 9.25 -13.71
C THR A 76 -14.49 9.35 -15.24
N GLY A 77 -14.58 8.21 -15.91
CA GLY A 77 -14.67 8.12 -17.36
C GLY A 77 -13.39 8.46 -18.12
N GLN A 78 -12.25 8.61 -17.44
CA GLN A 78 -10.97 8.92 -18.05
C GLN A 78 -10.25 7.64 -18.46
N VAL A 79 -9.52 7.74 -19.57
CA VAL A 79 -8.59 6.71 -20.05
C VAL A 79 -7.25 7.37 -20.37
N PRO A 80 -6.12 6.64 -20.30
CA PRO A 80 -4.82 7.20 -20.63
C PRO A 80 -4.78 7.74 -22.07
N ALA A 81 -4.28 8.95 -22.25
CA ALA A 81 -4.15 9.57 -23.58
C ALA A 81 -3.00 8.95 -24.41
N ASP A 82 -1.93 8.51 -23.75
CA ASP A 82 -0.71 8.05 -24.43
C ASP A 82 -0.92 6.71 -25.14
N ASP A 83 -0.29 6.55 -26.30
CA ASP A 83 -0.26 5.26 -26.99
C ASP A 83 0.43 4.19 -26.11
N GLY A 84 -0.01 2.93 -26.25
CA GLY A 84 0.59 1.80 -25.53
C GLY A 84 0.14 1.59 -24.08
N LEU A 85 -0.61 2.53 -23.47
CA LEU A 85 -1.15 2.39 -22.11
C LEU A 85 -2.60 1.85 -22.10
N PHE A 86 -2.88 0.73 -21.40
CA PHE A 86 -4.20 0.06 -21.43
C PHE A 86 -4.63 -0.56 -20.09
N ASN A 87 -5.94 -0.80 -19.90
CA ASN A 87 -6.53 -1.53 -18.76
C ASN A 87 -6.26 -0.90 -17.38
N MET A 88 -6.08 0.42 -17.35
CA MET A 88 -5.79 1.22 -16.15
C MET A 88 -7.07 1.90 -15.65
N SER A 89 -8.18 1.17 -15.71
CA SER A 89 -9.55 1.68 -15.63
C SER A 89 -10.36 1.02 -14.50
N GLY A 90 -9.70 0.56 -13.44
CA GLY A 90 -10.37 -0.13 -12.33
C GLY A 90 -11.33 0.75 -11.51
N THR A 91 -11.26 2.08 -11.64
CA THR A 91 -12.17 3.04 -10.98
C THR A 91 -12.94 3.88 -12.01
N PHE A 92 -13.09 3.39 -13.24
CA PHE A 92 -13.65 4.15 -14.37
C PHE A 92 -15.04 4.75 -14.10
N ASN A 93 -15.94 3.99 -13.46
CA ASN A 93 -17.27 4.43 -13.06
C ASN A 93 -17.33 4.94 -11.59
N GLY A 94 -16.18 5.23 -10.99
CA GLY A 94 -16.05 5.69 -9.61
C GLY A 94 -16.47 4.62 -8.60
N LEU A 95 -17.35 4.99 -7.66
CA LEU A 95 -17.83 4.14 -6.58
C LEU A 95 -18.50 2.84 -7.04
N LEU A 96 -18.97 2.74 -8.28
CA LEU A 96 -19.57 1.51 -8.81
C LEU A 96 -18.52 0.43 -9.09
N ASP A 97 -17.31 0.83 -9.48
CA ASP A 97 -16.21 -0.11 -9.76
C ASP A 97 -15.34 -0.30 -8.51
N PHE A 98 -15.07 0.79 -7.77
CA PHE A 98 -14.27 0.74 -6.55
C PHE A 98 -14.85 -0.25 -5.54
N ASN A 99 -14.00 -1.12 -4.97
CA ASN A 99 -14.41 -2.15 -4.00
C ASN A 99 -15.64 -2.95 -4.46
N ALA A 100 -15.75 -3.23 -5.76
CA ALA A 100 -16.89 -3.91 -6.39
C ALA A 100 -18.25 -3.28 -6.05
N GLY A 101 -18.31 -1.95 -6.00
CA GLY A 101 -19.55 -1.21 -5.72
C GLY A 101 -19.92 -1.13 -4.24
N LYS A 102 -19.13 -1.73 -3.35
CA LYS A 102 -19.42 -1.75 -1.91
C LYS A 102 -18.81 -0.53 -1.23
N ASN A 103 -19.52 -0.01 -0.23
CA ASN A 103 -19.02 1.09 0.58
C ASN A 103 -17.63 0.75 1.17
N PRO A 104 -16.58 1.55 0.87
CA PRO A 104 -15.24 1.28 1.36
C PRO A 104 -15.07 1.56 2.86
N ASN A 105 -16.03 2.21 3.52
CA ASN A 105 -16.01 2.48 4.96
C ASN A 105 -14.68 3.08 5.43
N VAL A 106 -14.32 4.22 4.83
CA VAL A 106 -13.05 4.91 5.09
C VAL A 106 -13.05 5.50 6.49
N ILE A 107 -12.01 5.18 7.26
CA ILE A 107 -11.80 5.67 8.63
C ILE A 107 -10.39 6.24 8.73
N MET A 108 -10.27 7.42 9.31
CA MET A 108 -8.99 8.09 9.56
C MET A 108 -8.80 8.37 11.05
N LYS A 109 -7.56 8.24 11.54
CA LYS A 109 -7.14 8.58 12.91
C LYS A 109 -5.84 9.35 12.84
N ALA A 110 -5.61 10.26 13.77
CA ALA A 110 -4.37 11.03 13.80
C ALA A 110 -3.80 11.19 15.20
N ALA A 111 -2.48 11.27 15.28
CA ALA A 111 -1.73 11.66 16.46
C ALA A 111 -0.62 12.62 16.05
N TYR A 112 -0.07 13.36 17.00
CA TYR A 112 1.16 14.10 16.76
C TYR A 112 2.06 14.07 17.99
N SER A 113 3.35 14.21 17.76
CA SER A 113 4.38 14.29 18.80
C SER A 113 5.04 15.67 18.76
N SER A 114 6.18 15.85 19.41
CA SER A 114 6.92 17.12 19.32
C SER A 114 7.50 17.38 17.94
N ASP A 115 7.71 16.34 17.13
CA ASP A 115 8.43 16.43 15.85
C ASP A 115 7.66 15.86 14.66
N SER A 116 6.67 14.99 14.87
CA SER A 116 6.03 14.24 13.78
C SER A 116 4.51 14.20 13.88
N LEU A 117 3.87 14.17 12.71
CA LEU A 117 2.45 13.85 12.49
C LEU A 117 2.32 12.37 12.10
N TYR A 118 1.27 11.72 12.60
CA TYR A 118 0.94 10.33 12.33
C TYR A 118 -0.51 10.25 11.86
N ILE A 119 -0.75 9.72 10.67
CA ILE A 119 -2.11 9.56 10.12
C ILE A 119 -2.32 8.09 9.77
N LEU A 120 -3.29 7.45 10.41
CA LEU A 120 -3.71 6.10 10.11
C LEU A 120 -5.00 6.15 9.28
N VAL A 121 -4.96 5.62 8.07
CA VAL A 121 -6.10 5.51 7.17
C VAL A 121 -6.46 4.04 7.02
N SER A 122 -7.75 3.71 7.02
CA SER A 122 -8.23 2.35 6.77
C SER A 122 -9.45 2.36 5.87
N TRP A 123 -9.49 1.46 4.90
CA TRP A 123 -10.62 1.31 3.98
C TRP A 123 -10.76 -0.14 3.52
N LYS A 124 -11.94 -0.46 2.99
CA LYS A 124 -12.23 -1.73 2.36
C LYS A 124 -11.99 -1.62 0.87
N ASP A 125 -11.10 -2.47 0.42
CA ASP A 125 -11.01 -2.95 -0.95
C ASP A 125 -10.94 -4.48 -0.86
N THR A 126 -11.58 -5.18 -1.78
CA THR A 126 -11.60 -6.64 -1.82
C THR A 126 -10.52 -7.23 -2.71
N THR A 127 -9.78 -6.40 -3.44
CA THR A 127 -8.66 -6.83 -4.27
C THR A 127 -7.37 -6.13 -3.88
N TYR A 128 -6.26 -6.77 -4.21
CA TYR A 128 -4.96 -6.13 -4.28
C TYR A 128 -4.61 -5.91 -5.75
N ASN A 129 -4.27 -4.67 -6.11
CA ASN A 129 -3.76 -4.34 -7.43
C ASN A 129 -2.39 -3.68 -7.29
N ALA A 130 -1.36 -4.33 -7.82
CA ALA A 130 0.04 -3.93 -7.69
C ALA A 130 0.78 -3.99 -9.05
N SER A 131 0.05 -3.90 -10.16
CA SER A 131 0.56 -4.17 -11.51
C SER A 131 0.82 -2.87 -12.28
N GLN A 132 1.45 -1.90 -11.62
CA GLN A 132 1.53 -0.54 -12.15
C GLN A 132 2.30 -0.49 -13.49
N ALA A 133 1.55 -0.22 -14.57
CA ALA A 133 2.01 -0.20 -15.95
C ALA A 133 2.84 -1.44 -16.37
N ASN A 134 2.47 -2.63 -15.92
CA ASN A 134 3.16 -3.88 -16.28
C ASN A 134 3.23 -4.11 -17.81
N TRP A 135 4.30 -4.72 -18.27
CA TRP A 135 4.50 -5.03 -19.68
C TRP A 135 3.84 -6.33 -20.09
N TYR A 136 2.94 -6.24 -21.06
CA TYR A 136 2.32 -7.40 -21.70
C TYR A 136 2.63 -7.40 -23.19
N TYR A 137 2.97 -8.58 -23.71
CA TYR A 137 3.14 -8.81 -25.13
C TYR A 137 1.86 -9.46 -25.69
N ASP A 138 1.21 -8.80 -26.65
CA ASP A 138 -0.13 -9.15 -27.12
C ASP A 138 -1.12 -9.28 -25.96
N GLY A 139 -1.06 -8.32 -25.04
CA GLY A 139 -1.86 -8.31 -23.82
C GLY A 139 -3.35 -8.10 -24.06
N PRO A 140 -4.17 -8.19 -23.01
CA PRO A 140 -5.62 -8.03 -23.11
C PRO A 140 -6.00 -6.65 -23.64
N THR A 141 -7.10 -6.56 -24.38
CA THR A 141 -7.63 -5.30 -24.87
C THR A 141 -8.30 -4.49 -23.77
N ASP A 142 -8.31 -3.16 -23.91
CA ASP A 142 -9.07 -2.28 -23.02
C ASP A 142 -10.45 -1.98 -23.62
N PRO A 143 -11.54 -2.41 -22.97
CA PRO A 143 -12.89 -2.15 -23.47
C PRO A 143 -13.28 -0.67 -23.41
N LYS A 144 -12.54 0.17 -22.67
CA LYS A 144 -12.77 1.62 -22.51
C LYS A 144 -11.86 2.46 -23.39
N LYS A 145 -10.75 1.89 -23.88
CA LYS A 145 -9.80 2.59 -24.74
C LYS A 145 -9.62 1.86 -26.08
N PRO A 146 -10.02 2.47 -27.21
CA PRO A 146 -9.74 1.90 -28.51
C PRO A 146 -8.23 1.88 -28.78
N GLY A 147 -7.75 0.84 -29.43
CA GLY A 147 -6.35 0.71 -29.79
C GLY A 147 -5.94 -0.74 -29.99
N SER A 148 -4.82 -0.94 -30.66
CA SER A 148 -4.21 -2.26 -30.77
C SER A 148 -3.38 -2.56 -29.54
N THR A 149 -3.51 -3.76 -28.99
CA THR A 149 -2.62 -4.32 -27.97
C THR A 149 -1.58 -5.27 -28.55
N ALA A 150 -1.46 -5.31 -29.88
CA ALA A 150 -0.42 -6.08 -30.56
C ALA A 150 0.98 -5.57 -30.20
N GLY A 151 1.92 -6.49 -29.99
CA GLY A 151 3.26 -6.23 -29.49
C GLY A 151 3.27 -5.87 -27.99
N TRP A 152 4.33 -5.18 -27.57
CA TRP A 152 4.42 -4.70 -26.19
C TRP A 152 3.48 -3.54 -25.94
N THR A 153 2.86 -3.57 -24.76
CA THR A 153 2.07 -2.49 -24.20
C THR A 153 2.26 -2.46 -22.68
N SER A 154 2.06 -1.28 -22.09
CA SER A 154 2.05 -1.13 -20.63
C SER A 154 0.60 -1.15 -20.16
N GLN A 155 0.29 -2.04 -19.22
CA GLN A 155 -1.08 -2.28 -18.82
C GLN A 155 -1.23 -2.54 -17.32
N GLY A 156 -2.45 -2.34 -16.85
CA GLY A 156 -2.78 -2.47 -15.44
C GLY A 156 -2.23 -1.32 -14.61
N ASN A 157 -2.73 -1.19 -13.39
CA ASN A 157 -2.35 -0.14 -12.48
C ASN A 157 -2.28 -0.71 -11.05
N ASP A 158 -2.25 0.14 -10.04
CA ASP A 158 -2.24 -0.24 -8.64
C ASP A 158 -3.27 0.52 -7.80
N ASP A 159 -3.37 0.08 -6.54
CA ASP A 159 -4.21 0.72 -5.54
C ASP A 159 -3.45 1.85 -4.86
N ASN A 160 -4.10 3.01 -4.78
CA ASN A 160 -3.49 4.21 -4.23
C ASN A 160 -4.34 4.83 -3.10
N LEU A 161 -3.66 5.44 -2.13
CA LEU A 161 -4.20 6.40 -1.17
C LEU A 161 -3.45 7.72 -1.39
N ILE A 162 -4.19 8.76 -1.74
CA ILE A 162 -3.64 10.09 -1.99
C ILE A 162 -4.20 11.05 -0.95
N MET A 163 -3.35 11.82 -0.28
CA MET A 163 -3.75 12.91 0.61
C MET A 163 -3.15 14.22 0.10
N SER A 164 -3.94 15.28 -0.01
CA SER A 164 -3.47 16.59 -0.49
C SER A 164 -3.77 17.66 0.54
N PHE A 165 -2.75 18.28 1.14
CA PHE A 165 -2.90 19.35 2.13
C PHE A 165 -2.81 20.72 1.48
N ASP A 166 -3.80 21.58 1.72
CA ASP A 166 -3.81 22.94 1.16
C ASP A 166 -2.70 23.80 1.76
N MET A 167 -1.78 24.26 0.91
CA MET A 167 -0.69 25.18 1.27
C MET A 167 -1.05 26.64 1.03
N GLY A 168 -2.25 26.91 0.51
CA GLY A 168 -2.70 28.22 0.05
C GLY A 168 -2.26 28.51 -1.39
N ALA A 169 -2.79 29.60 -1.95
CA ALA A 169 -2.49 30.07 -3.31
C ALA A 169 -2.75 29.05 -4.44
N GLY A 170 -3.53 28.00 -4.18
CA GLY A 170 -3.80 26.94 -5.14
C GLY A 170 -2.73 25.84 -5.18
N SER A 171 -1.77 25.87 -4.26
CA SER A 171 -0.76 24.83 -4.09
C SER A 171 -1.16 23.81 -3.03
N SER A 172 -0.75 22.55 -3.18
CA SER A 172 -0.93 21.52 -2.17
C SER A 172 0.25 20.55 -2.07
N ASP A 173 0.57 20.15 -0.85
CA ASP A 173 1.51 19.07 -0.50
C ASP A 173 0.76 17.73 -0.61
N VAL A 174 1.21 16.82 -1.47
CA VAL A 174 0.48 15.63 -1.88
C VAL A 174 1.23 14.34 -1.54
N TRP A 175 0.64 13.52 -0.68
CA TRP A 175 1.21 12.26 -0.21
C TRP A 175 0.50 11.11 -0.90
N ASN A 176 1.19 10.38 -1.79
CA ASN A 176 0.63 9.24 -2.50
C ASN A 176 1.25 7.91 -2.03
N TRP A 177 0.50 7.16 -1.24
CA TRP A 177 0.80 5.77 -0.99
C TRP A 177 0.33 4.91 -2.18
N SER A 178 1.28 4.25 -2.83
CA SER A 178 1.08 3.38 -4.00
C SER A 178 1.52 1.97 -3.62
N LEU A 179 0.64 0.99 -3.83
CA LEU A 179 0.94 -0.41 -3.52
C LEU A 179 2.11 -0.95 -4.38
N ALA A 180 2.22 -0.51 -5.63
CA ALA A 180 3.28 -0.95 -6.54
C ALA A 180 4.59 -0.18 -6.33
N LEU A 181 4.53 1.14 -6.13
CA LEU A 181 5.67 2.03 -6.32
C LEU A 181 6.30 2.57 -5.03
N SER A 182 5.58 2.63 -3.91
CA SER A 182 6.11 3.23 -2.67
C SER A 182 5.96 2.38 -1.42
N GLU A 183 4.89 1.60 -1.30
CA GLU A 183 4.71 0.65 -0.19
C GLU A 183 5.90 -0.31 -0.02
N PRO A 184 6.50 -0.90 -1.08
CA PRO A 184 7.63 -1.81 -0.93
C PRO A 184 8.76 -1.19 -0.13
N LEU A 185 9.06 0.09 -0.40
CA LEU A 185 10.16 0.82 0.21
C LEU A 185 9.79 1.40 1.59
N GLY A 186 8.51 1.44 1.94
CA GLY A 186 8.02 2.00 3.19
C GLY A 186 7.95 3.53 3.19
N TYR A 187 7.65 4.12 2.04
CA TYR A 187 7.45 5.55 1.85
C TYR A 187 6.07 5.81 1.22
N ALA A 188 5.61 7.05 1.28
CA ALA A 188 4.68 7.57 0.29
C ALA A 188 5.49 8.30 -0.78
N ILE A 189 4.96 8.37 -2.00
CA ILE A 189 5.47 9.27 -3.03
C ILE A 189 5.09 10.68 -2.59
N ASP A 190 6.09 11.52 -2.39
CA ASP A 190 5.93 12.92 -2.04
C ASP A 190 5.85 13.76 -3.32
N MET A 191 4.94 14.72 -3.34
CA MET A 191 4.55 15.45 -4.54
C MET A 191 4.03 16.83 -4.19
N ILE A 192 4.16 17.76 -5.14
CA ILE A 192 3.58 19.10 -5.09
C ILE A 192 2.58 19.26 -6.23
N ASP A 193 1.42 19.87 -5.96
CA ASP A 193 0.49 20.33 -6.99
C ASP A 193 0.36 21.85 -6.90
N ASP A 194 0.87 22.58 -7.91
CA ASP A 194 0.76 24.04 -8.02
C ASP A 194 -0.42 24.49 -8.93
N GLY A 195 -1.46 23.66 -9.01
CA GLY A 195 -2.65 23.89 -9.83
C GLY A 195 -2.58 23.29 -11.24
N GLY A 196 -1.47 22.64 -11.58
CA GLY A 196 -1.27 21.91 -12.84
C GLY A 196 -1.51 20.41 -12.74
N GLY A 197 -1.80 19.90 -11.54
CA GLY A 197 -1.76 18.50 -11.19
C GLY A 197 -0.48 18.15 -10.43
N ALA A 198 -0.58 17.12 -9.59
CA ALA A 198 0.53 16.66 -8.77
C ALA A 198 1.73 16.21 -9.62
N VAL A 199 2.90 16.73 -9.27
CA VAL A 199 4.20 16.35 -9.81
C VAL A 199 5.13 15.96 -8.67
N THR A 200 6.13 15.15 -8.96
CA THR A 200 7.15 14.79 -7.96
C THR A 200 7.84 16.03 -7.43
N ASP A 201 8.07 16.02 -6.13
CA ASP A 201 8.83 16.97 -5.37
C ASP A 201 10.35 16.94 -5.65
N ALA A 202 11.11 17.75 -4.92
CA ALA A 202 12.57 17.79 -5.04
C ALA A 202 13.23 16.52 -4.47
N GLY A 203 13.75 15.65 -5.34
CA GLY A 203 14.47 14.46 -4.91
C GLY A 203 14.50 13.33 -5.94
N ASP A 204 15.04 12.19 -5.55
CA ASP A 204 14.91 10.95 -6.32
C ASP A 204 13.62 10.21 -5.92
N ARG A 205 12.91 9.69 -6.92
CA ARG A 205 11.66 8.92 -6.72
C ARG A 205 11.91 7.56 -6.09
N THR A 206 10.83 6.96 -5.57
CA THR A 206 10.80 5.57 -5.10
C THR A 206 10.87 4.53 -6.23
N TYR A 207 10.82 4.96 -7.49
CA TYR A 207 10.71 4.09 -8.66
C TYR A 207 11.32 4.70 -9.92
N VAL A 208 11.68 3.83 -10.86
CA VAL A 208 12.12 4.21 -12.21
C VAL A 208 11.42 3.31 -13.22
N ARG A 209 11.03 3.89 -14.36
CA ARG A 209 10.35 3.13 -15.42
C ARG A 209 11.26 2.02 -15.95
N ASN A 210 10.75 0.80 -15.99
CA ASN A 210 11.42 -0.36 -16.57
C ASN A 210 11.12 -0.40 -18.07
N ALA A 211 11.71 0.47 -18.89
CA ALA A 211 11.42 0.53 -20.32
C ALA A 211 12.71 0.71 -21.13
N VAL A 212 12.78 0.11 -22.32
CA VAL A 212 13.85 0.43 -23.29
C VAL A 212 13.59 1.78 -23.98
N GLY A 213 12.33 2.19 -24.06
CA GLY A 213 11.90 3.44 -24.67
C GLY A 213 10.49 3.84 -24.23
N ASP A 214 9.56 3.95 -25.18
CA ASP A 214 8.18 4.35 -24.93
C ASP A 214 7.30 3.18 -24.43
N ASN A 215 5.99 3.44 -24.30
CA ASN A 215 4.97 2.47 -23.86
C ASN A 215 4.70 1.31 -24.85
N ARG A 216 5.46 1.22 -25.95
CA ARG A 216 5.43 0.13 -26.95
C ARG A 216 6.76 -0.63 -27.04
N SER A 217 7.79 -0.15 -26.35
CA SER A 217 9.16 -0.67 -26.47
C SER A 217 9.42 -1.96 -25.71
N GLY A 218 8.62 -2.25 -24.67
CA GLY A 218 8.82 -3.40 -23.80
C GLY A 218 9.76 -3.14 -22.62
N PRO A 219 9.98 -4.16 -21.77
CA PRO A 219 10.77 -4.06 -20.56
C PRO A 219 12.27 -3.96 -20.86
N GLN A 220 13.00 -3.21 -20.04
CA GLN A 220 14.46 -3.22 -20.05
C GLN A 220 15.03 -4.37 -19.23
N PHE A 221 14.37 -4.69 -18.12
CA PHE A 221 14.84 -5.63 -17.11
C PHE A 221 13.76 -6.65 -16.75
N ASP A 222 14.19 -7.82 -16.29
CA ASP A 222 13.37 -8.79 -15.56
C ASP A 222 14.00 -9.17 -14.21
N TRP A 223 13.30 -10.01 -13.46
CA TRP A 223 13.78 -10.47 -12.16
C TRP A 223 14.96 -11.45 -12.33
N SER A 224 16.11 -11.09 -11.76
CA SER A 224 17.37 -11.88 -11.74
C SER A 224 17.26 -13.27 -11.10
N GLY A 225 16.13 -13.60 -10.49
CA GLY A 225 15.96 -14.81 -9.68
C GLY A 225 16.55 -14.73 -8.27
N VAL A 226 17.24 -13.63 -7.93
CA VAL A 226 17.74 -13.38 -6.57
C VAL A 226 16.62 -12.88 -5.66
N GLN A 227 16.47 -13.48 -4.47
CA GLN A 227 15.47 -13.07 -3.47
C GLN A 227 15.46 -11.55 -3.26
N GLN A 228 14.29 -10.94 -3.43
CA GLN A 228 14.10 -9.49 -3.33
C GLN A 228 13.87 -9.09 -1.87
N GLU A 229 14.96 -9.02 -1.10
CA GLU A 229 14.91 -8.64 0.32
C GLU A 229 15.27 -7.16 0.52
N LEU A 230 14.52 -6.50 1.40
CA LEU A 230 14.69 -5.09 1.73
C LEU A 230 14.48 -4.87 3.23
N TYR A 231 15.26 -3.96 3.82
CA TYR A 231 15.02 -3.45 5.17
C TYR A 231 14.20 -2.16 5.16
N ARG A 232 13.01 -2.19 5.77
CA ARG A 232 12.10 -1.05 5.94
C ARG A 232 12.18 -0.52 7.36
N LYS A 233 12.33 0.79 7.55
CA LYS A 233 12.22 1.40 8.89
C LYS A 233 10.78 1.90 9.12
N PRO A 234 10.12 1.55 10.25
CA PRO A 234 10.56 0.70 11.36
C PRO A 234 10.14 -0.78 11.22
N ALA A 235 9.57 -1.20 10.07
CA ALA A 235 8.94 -2.51 9.91
C ALA A 235 9.91 -3.71 9.94
N GLY A 236 11.21 -3.50 9.69
CA GLY A 236 12.22 -4.55 9.61
C GLY A 236 12.42 -5.08 8.19
N PHE A 237 12.99 -6.28 8.07
CA PHE A 237 13.18 -6.94 6.77
C PHE A 237 11.86 -7.45 6.20
N THR A 238 11.70 -7.32 4.88
CA THR A 238 10.62 -7.91 4.11
C THR A 238 11.18 -8.56 2.85
N ILE A 239 10.47 -9.57 2.35
CA ILE A 239 10.66 -10.14 1.02
C ILE A 239 9.58 -9.56 0.12
N LEU A 240 9.94 -9.23 -1.13
CA LEU A 240 9.04 -8.69 -2.14
C LEU A 240 8.68 -9.76 -3.17
N ASP A 241 7.40 -9.84 -3.52
CA ASP A 241 6.86 -10.71 -4.57
C ASP A 241 7.43 -10.28 -5.95
N PRO A 242 8.28 -11.09 -6.59
CA PRO A 242 8.85 -10.76 -7.90
C PRO A 242 7.81 -10.76 -9.03
N GLY A 243 6.59 -11.24 -8.78
CA GLY A 243 5.47 -11.08 -9.69
C GLY A 243 5.02 -9.63 -9.89
N TYR A 244 5.30 -8.74 -8.94
CA TYR A 244 4.84 -7.34 -8.94
C TYR A 244 5.96 -6.32 -8.75
N TYR A 245 7.05 -6.72 -8.08
CA TYR A 245 8.13 -5.82 -7.72
C TYR A 245 9.43 -6.20 -8.40
N LEU A 246 10.23 -5.19 -8.74
CA LEU A 246 11.56 -5.41 -9.31
C LEU A 246 12.60 -4.62 -8.50
N LEU A 247 13.41 -5.35 -7.72
CA LEU A 247 14.52 -4.82 -6.94
C LEU A 247 15.86 -5.37 -7.47
N ASN A 248 15.99 -6.70 -7.47
CA ASN A 248 17.15 -7.40 -8.01
C ASN A 248 16.86 -7.81 -9.44
N LYS A 249 17.53 -7.18 -10.39
CA LYS A 249 17.14 -7.23 -11.79
C LYS A 249 18.34 -7.45 -12.71
N ASP A 250 18.10 -8.17 -13.78
CA ASP A 250 19.02 -8.36 -14.89
C ASP A 250 18.37 -7.85 -16.18
N ASP A 251 19.17 -7.69 -17.23
CA ASP A 251 18.67 -7.29 -18.55
C ASP A 251 17.63 -8.31 -19.04
N TYR A 252 16.54 -7.83 -19.61
CA TYR A 252 15.52 -8.70 -20.20
C TYR A 252 16.11 -9.44 -21.40
N THR A 253 16.13 -10.78 -21.35
CA THR A 253 16.68 -11.65 -22.39
C THR A 253 15.60 -12.38 -23.20
N GLY A 254 15.98 -12.76 -24.43
CA GLY A 254 15.14 -13.49 -25.38
C GLY A 254 14.36 -12.59 -26.33
N ASP A 255 13.98 -13.15 -27.48
CA ASP A 255 13.10 -12.54 -28.46
C ASP A 255 11.67 -13.04 -28.25
N VAL A 256 10.82 -12.16 -27.72
CA VAL A 256 9.41 -12.45 -27.46
C VAL A 256 8.63 -12.82 -28.73
N VAL A 257 9.02 -12.30 -29.90
CA VAL A 257 8.35 -12.56 -31.18
C VAL A 257 8.68 -13.99 -31.63
N ALA A 258 9.96 -14.36 -31.59
CA ALA A 258 10.38 -15.74 -31.86
C ALA A 258 9.78 -16.72 -30.84
N GLY A 259 9.70 -16.29 -29.57
CA GLY A 259 9.05 -17.04 -28.50
C GLY A 259 7.57 -17.28 -28.74
N ASP A 260 6.85 -16.28 -29.25
CA ASP A 260 5.44 -16.44 -29.63
C ASP A 260 5.29 -17.43 -30.79
N VAL A 261 6.14 -17.37 -31.82
CA VAL A 261 6.11 -18.35 -32.92
C VAL A 261 6.24 -19.78 -32.40
N TYR A 262 7.20 -20.03 -31.48
CA TYR A 262 7.35 -21.33 -30.85
C TYR A 262 6.12 -21.71 -30.02
N PHE A 263 5.67 -20.79 -29.16
CA PHE A 263 4.51 -21.01 -28.30
C PHE A 263 3.24 -21.37 -29.09
N GLN A 264 2.97 -20.68 -30.20
CA GLN A 264 1.80 -20.96 -31.04
C GLN A 264 1.90 -22.34 -31.69
N ALA A 265 3.10 -22.78 -32.07
CA ALA A 265 3.31 -24.08 -32.70
C ALA A 265 3.19 -25.25 -31.70
N GLU A 266 3.79 -25.11 -30.53
CA GLU A 266 4.05 -26.23 -29.63
C GLU A 266 3.21 -26.22 -28.35
N CYS A 267 2.77 -25.03 -27.89
CA CYS A 267 2.19 -24.85 -26.55
C CYS A 267 0.71 -24.43 -26.58
N ALA A 268 0.31 -23.62 -27.55
CA ALA A 268 -1.03 -23.02 -27.63
C ALA A 268 -2.14 -24.07 -27.77
N GLY A 269 -1.83 -25.25 -28.31
CA GLY A 269 -2.76 -26.38 -28.38
C GLY A 269 -3.35 -26.74 -27.00
N CYS A 270 -2.54 -26.69 -25.95
CA CYS A 270 -2.96 -27.00 -24.57
C CYS A 270 -3.29 -25.73 -23.77
N HIS A 271 -2.52 -24.66 -23.95
CA HIS A 271 -2.61 -23.45 -23.13
C HIS A 271 -3.51 -22.34 -23.70
N GLY A 272 -4.01 -22.50 -24.92
CA GLY A 272 -4.72 -21.45 -25.65
C GLY A 272 -3.75 -20.44 -26.28
N VAL A 273 -4.19 -19.77 -27.34
CA VAL A 273 -3.37 -18.83 -28.13
C VAL A 273 -2.92 -17.60 -27.34
N THR A 274 -3.70 -17.22 -26.31
CA THR A 274 -3.41 -16.11 -25.39
C THR A 274 -2.90 -16.59 -24.03
N GLY A 275 -2.59 -17.89 -23.89
CA GLY A 275 -2.23 -18.50 -22.62
C GLY A 275 -3.36 -18.43 -21.58
N ASP A 276 -4.63 -18.39 -22.00
CA ASP A 276 -5.79 -18.31 -21.10
C ASP A 276 -6.27 -19.67 -20.58
N GLY A 277 -5.62 -20.76 -20.99
CA GLY A 277 -5.97 -22.13 -20.65
C GLY A 277 -7.08 -22.73 -21.53
N ASN A 278 -7.56 -22.00 -22.55
CA ASN A 278 -8.61 -22.47 -23.46
C ASN A 278 -8.04 -23.18 -24.69
N GLY A 279 -7.02 -24.02 -24.50
CA GLY A 279 -6.46 -24.86 -25.55
C GLY A 279 -7.49 -25.85 -26.12
N THR A 280 -7.28 -26.26 -27.36
CA THR A 280 -8.14 -27.25 -28.05
C THR A 280 -7.77 -28.70 -27.73
N THR A 281 -6.58 -28.92 -27.18
CA THR A 281 -6.02 -30.23 -26.85
C THR A 281 -5.98 -30.38 -25.34
N ASN A 282 -6.66 -31.41 -24.82
CA ASN A 282 -6.74 -31.73 -23.38
C ASN A 282 -6.92 -30.46 -22.53
N PRO A 283 -8.09 -29.79 -22.56
CA PRO A 283 -8.29 -28.51 -21.87
C PRO A 283 -8.22 -28.73 -20.36
N VAL A 284 -7.01 -28.69 -19.81
CA VAL A 284 -6.75 -28.78 -18.37
C VAL A 284 -7.02 -27.42 -17.68
N PHE A 285 -7.48 -26.40 -18.43
CA PHE A 285 -7.71 -25.04 -17.94
C PHE A 285 -6.47 -24.44 -17.25
N VAL A 286 -5.27 -24.76 -17.76
CA VAL A 286 -4.01 -24.26 -17.22
C VAL A 286 -3.68 -22.93 -17.87
N ALA A 287 -4.23 -21.86 -17.28
CA ALA A 287 -3.92 -20.49 -17.67
C ALA A 287 -2.48 -20.11 -17.32
N LEU A 288 -1.85 -19.38 -18.23
CA LEU A 288 -0.50 -18.85 -18.16
C LEU A 288 -0.46 -17.31 -18.04
N ASN A 289 -1.55 -16.65 -18.41
CA ASN A 289 -1.72 -15.20 -18.38
C ASN A 289 -2.19 -14.65 -17.03
N GLY A 290 -2.02 -15.43 -15.96
CA GLY A 290 -2.26 -14.96 -14.60
C GLY A 290 -1.24 -13.89 -14.20
N PRO A 291 -1.65 -12.73 -13.67
CA PRO A 291 -0.73 -11.70 -13.20
C PRO A 291 0.30 -12.27 -12.22
N GLY A 292 1.58 -12.04 -12.53
CA GLY A 292 2.69 -12.47 -11.68
C GLY A 292 2.94 -13.98 -11.64
N GLN A 293 2.23 -14.81 -12.42
CA GLN A 293 2.36 -16.28 -12.33
C GLN A 293 3.76 -16.76 -12.74
N PHE A 294 4.18 -16.50 -13.97
CA PHE A 294 5.53 -16.83 -14.43
C PHE A 294 6.58 -15.87 -13.90
N ASN A 295 6.18 -14.65 -13.55
CA ASN A 295 7.10 -13.67 -12.97
C ASN A 295 7.60 -14.06 -11.57
N ARG A 296 6.90 -14.97 -10.89
CA ARG A 296 7.34 -15.56 -9.61
C ARG A 296 8.35 -16.69 -9.73
N TRP A 297 8.58 -17.20 -10.93
CA TRP A 297 9.52 -18.27 -11.16
C TRP A 297 10.82 -17.65 -11.65
N THR A 298 11.96 -18.24 -11.31
CA THR A 298 13.23 -17.87 -11.97
C THR A 298 13.27 -18.52 -13.36
N ARG A 299 14.12 -18.03 -14.27
CA ARG A 299 14.32 -18.72 -15.57
C ARG A 299 14.81 -20.15 -15.34
N ASP A 300 15.77 -20.35 -14.44
CA ASP A 300 16.22 -21.69 -14.01
C ASP A 300 15.09 -22.57 -13.47
N ALA A 301 14.17 -22.02 -12.69
CA ALA A 301 13.04 -22.80 -12.16
C ALA A 301 12.11 -23.27 -13.28
N LEU A 302 11.90 -22.42 -14.31
CA LEU A 302 11.15 -22.81 -15.50
C LEU A 302 11.92 -23.85 -16.33
N ASP A 303 13.23 -23.70 -16.45
CA ASP A 303 14.12 -24.61 -17.17
C ASP A 303 14.18 -26.00 -16.54
N ASN A 304 14.03 -26.08 -15.21
CA ASN A 304 13.92 -27.35 -14.50
C ASN A 304 12.52 -27.98 -14.59
N PHE A 305 11.46 -27.17 -14.58
CA PHE A 305 10.07 -27.66 -14.57
C PHE A 305 9.59 -28.11 -15.94
N ALA A 306 9.80 -27.29 -16.97
CA ALA A 306 9.21 -27.50 -18.27
C ALA A 306 9.60 -28.83 -18.95
N PRO A 307 10.84 -29.35 -18.85
CA PRO A 307 11.21 -30.65 -19.42
C PRO A 307 10.87 -31.86 -18.54
N ASP A 308 10.37 -31.69 -17.31
CA ASP A 308 10.11 -32.81 -16.39
C ASP A 308 8.77 -33.50 -16.72
N PRO A 309 8.75 -34.73 -17.29
CA PRO A 309 7.52 -35.42 -17.64
C PRO A 309 6.68 -35.86 -16.44
N SER A 310 7.24 -35.82 -15.23
CA SER A 310 6.48 -36.09 -14.00
C SER A 310 5.71 -34.87 -13.50
N GLN A 311 6.07 -33.67 -13.95
CA GLN A 311 5.48 -32.40 -13.52
C GLN A 311 4.73 -31.68 -14.63
N HIS A 312 5.14 -31.88 -15.89
CA HIS A 312 4.58 -31.21 -17.05
C HIS A 312 4.30 -32.21 -18.20
N GLU A 313 3.01 -32.43 -18.48
CA GLU A 313 2.56 -33.33 -19.56
C GLU A 313 3.09 -32.90 -20.93
N GLY A 314 3.24 -31.59 -21.15
CA GLY A 314 3.80 -31.02 -22.37
C GLY A 314 5.33 -31.03 -22.45
N SER A 315 6.05 -31.73 -21.56
CA SER A 315 7.52 -31.76 -21.53
C SER A 315 8.18 -32.19 -22.84
N ILE A 316 7.51 -33.00 -23.65
CA ILE A 316 7.99 -33.41 -24.98
C ILE A 316 8.05 -32.25 -25.99
N HIS A 317 7.30 -31.17 -25.73
CA HIS A 317 7.25 -29.95 -26.53
C HIS A 317 8.22 -28.88 -26.01
N TYR A 318 9.16 -29.25 -25.14
CA TYR A 318 10.14 -28.32 -24.60
C TYR A 318 11.34 -28.15 -25.55
N PRO A 319 11.79 -26.91 -25.87
CA PRO A 319 12.87 -26.72 -26.83
C PRO A 319 14.21 -27.25 -26.31
N ALA A 320 14.91 -28.02 -27.15
CA ALA A 320 16.26 -28.51 -26.86
C ALA A 320 17.35 -27.43 -27.04
N ASP A 321 17.11 -26.45 -27.93
CA ASP A 321 18.02 -25.33 -28.16
C ASP A 321 17.85 -24.25 -27.08
N GLU A 322 18.96 -23.72 -26.57
CA GLU A 322 18.97 -22.71 -25.49
C GLU A 322 18.35 -21.38 -25.93
N THR A 323 18.56 -20.96 -27.18
CA THR A 323 17.98 -19.72 -27.71
C THR A 323 16.47 -19.83 -27.80
N ASP A 324 15.95 -20.97 -28.26
CA ASP A 324 14.51 -21.21 -28.32
C ASP A 324 13.88 -21.24 -26.92
N ARG A 325 14.59 -21.76 -25.91
CA ARG A 325 14.15 -21.71 -24.50
C ARG A 325 14.08 -20.28 -23.98
N GLU A 326 15.12 -19.48 -24.20
CA GLU A 326 15.14 -18.07 -23.78
C GLU A 326 14.04 -17.25 -24.45
N ASN A 327 13.78 -17.50 -25.74
CA ASN A 327 12.68 -16.89 -26.50
C ASN A 327 11.32 -17.32 -25.93
N LEU A 328 11.12 -18.62 -25.68
CA LEU A 328 9.88 -19.12 -25.05
C LEU A 328 9.65 -18.48 -23.68
N PHE A 329 10.70 -18.36 -22.84
CA PHE A 329 10.60 -17.68 -21.56
C PHE A 329 10.23 -16.21 -21.71
N ALA A 330 10.84 -15.48 -22.65
CA ALA A 330 10.48 -14.11 -22.96
C ALA A 330 8.95 -13.99 -23.23
N ARG A 331 8.40 -14.91 -24.03
CA ARG A 331 6.95 -14.99 -24.29
C ARG A 331 6.11 -15.30 -23.05
N LEU A 332 6.50 -16.29 -22.25
CA LEU A 332 5.78 -16.64 -21.01
C LEU A 332 5.73 -15.48 -20.02
N ARG A 333 6.83 -14.72 -19.88
CA ARG A 333 6.87 -13.49 -19.07
C ARG A 333 5.92 -12.42 -19.62
N GLY A 334 5.87 -12.27 -20.94
CA GLY A 334 4.95 -11.37 -21.64
C GLY A 334 3.47 -11.68 -21.42
N PHE A 335 3.10 -12.94 -21.14
CA PHE A 335 1.74 -13.28 -20.70
C PHE A 335 1.45 -12.84 -19.26
N SER A 336 2.39 -13.06 -18.35
CA SER A 336 2.21 -12.81 -16.91
C SER A 336 2.33 -11.34 -16.49
N GLY A 337 2.86 -10.48 -17.36
CA GLY A 337 2.95 -9.04 -17.12
C GLY A 337 4.20 -8.65 -16.31
N ILE A 338 5.29 -8.30 -16.99
CA ILE A 338 6.57 -7.95 -16.33
C ILE A 338 6.42 -6.61 -15.60
N PRO A 339 6.93 -6.42 -14.37
CA PRO A 339 6.81 -5.15 -13.65
C PRO A 339 7.19 -3.93 -14.50
N GLY A 340 6.28 -2.96 -14.58
CA GLY A 340 6.45 -1.74 -15.38
C GLY A 340 7.51 -0.78 -14.86
N TYR A 341 7.90 -0.94 -13.59
CA TYR A 341 8.85 -0.12 -12.85
C TYR A 341 9.79 -1.00 -12.02
N TYR A 342 10.98 -0.48 -11.74
CA TYR A 342 11.85 -1.02 -10.70
C TYR A 342 12.01 -0.02 -9.56
N LEU A 343 12.26 -0.56 -8.36
CA LEU A 343 12.35 0.22 -7.13
C LEU A 343 13.70 0.95 -7.04
N ALA A 344 13.64 2.20 -6.58
CA ALA A 344 14.81 3.03 -6.28
C ALA A 344 14.63 3.66 -4.91
N ASN A 345 15.69 3.77 -4.11
CA ASN A 345 15.56 4.43 -2.81
C ASN A 345 15.32 5.93 -3.04
N PRO A 346 14.30 6.53 -2.41
CA PRO A 346 14.09 7.95 -2.55
C PRO A 346 15.17 8.74 -1.80
N THR A 347 15.43 9.96 -2.26
CA THR A 347 16.36 10.91 -1.61
C THR A 347 15.73 12.31 -1.58
N GLY A 348 16.23 13.20 -0.73
CA GLY A 348 15.70 14.56 -0.63
C GLY A 348 14.30 14.59 -0.03
N SER A 349 13.49 15.55 -0.48
CA SER A 349 12.10 15.74 -0.02
C SER A 349 11.27 14.48 -0.27
N SER A 350 11.57 13.74 -1.35
CA SER A 350 10.84 12.53 -1.76
C SER A 350 10.86 11.38 -0.73
N SER A 351 11.64 11.52 0.33
CA SER A 351 11.83 10.53 1.39
C SER A 351 11.27 10.93 2.75
N ASP A 352 10.61 12.08 2.86
CA ASP A 352 10.21 12.66 4.16
C ASP A 352 8.91 12.09 4.72
N ILE A 353 8.12 11.40 3.88
CA ILE A 353 6.89 10.69 4.27
C ILE A 353 7.14 9.19 4.30
N ARG A 354 7.10 8.60 5.50
CA ARG A 354 7.20 7.15 5.70
C ARG A 354 5.82 6.53 5.72
N ALA A 355 5.72 5.33 5.16
CA ALA A 355 4.50 4.55 5.13
C ALA A 355 4.69 3.14 5.70
N VAL A 356 3.70 2.69 6.48
CA VAL A 356 3.59 1.31 6.96
C VAL A 356 2.18 0.82 6.71
N SER A 357 2.04 -0.28 5.98
CA SER A 357 0.73 -0.90 5.73
C SER A 357 0.55 -2.26 6.41
N ASN A 358 -0.66 -2.81 6.30
CA ASN A 358 -0.98 -4.19 6.68
C ASN A 358 -0.78 -5.22 5.54
N VAL A 359 -0.18 -4.82 4.40
CA VAL A 359 -0.02 -5.65 3.22
C VAL A 359 1.14 -6.64 3.38
N GLN A 360 0.91 -7.90 2.98
CA GLN A 360 1.96 -8.91 2.91
C GLN A 360 2.64 -8.85 1.54
N LEU A 361 3.87 -8.33 1.51
CA LEU A 361 4.57 -8.05 0.24
C LEU A 361 5.25 -9.26 -0.40
N ALA A 362 5.52 -10.33 0.36
CA ALA A 362 6.25 -11.49 -0.17
C ALA A 362 5.43 -12.37 -1.13
N LYS A 363 4.10 -12.30 -1.02
CA LYS A 363 3.16 -13.01 -1.88
C LYS A 363 1.86 -12.22 -1.90
N ILE A 364 1.68 -11.41 -2.93
CA ILE A 364 0.47 -10.64 -3.08
C ILE A 364 -0.58 -11.55 -3.71
N ASP A 365 -1.54 -11.94 -2.87
CA ASP A 365 -2.73 -12.63 -3.33
C ASP A 365 -3.66 -11.63 -4.02
N ARG A 366 -4.50 -12.11 -4.94
CA ARG A 366 -5.48 -11.23 -5.61
C ARG A 366 -6.51 -10.63 -4.66
N TYR A 367 -6.87 -11.37 -3.60
CA TYR A 367 -8.00 -11.01 -2.73
C TYR A 367 -7.54 -10.34 -1.44
N ASN A 368 -8.11 -9.18 -1.15
CA ASN A 368 -7.89 -8.44 0.08
C ASN A 368 -9.08 -8.62 1.03
N THR A 369 -8.99 -9.60 1.93
CA THR A 369 -10.07 -9.86 2.91
C THR A 369 -10.05 -8.90 4.09
N LYS A 370 -8.91 -8.25 4.35
CA LYS A 370 -8.72 -7.37 5.52
C LYS A 370 -9.10 -5.92 5.19
N GLY A 371 -9.07 -5.54 3.92
CA GLY A 371 -8.97 -4.15 3.51
C GLY A 371 -7.57 -3.60 3.78
N TYR A 372 -7.38 -2.35 3.44
CA TYR A 372 -6.13 -1.65 3.67
C TYR A 372 -6.14 -0.92 5.00
N THR A 373 -4.98 -0.89 5.65
CA THR A 373 -4.66 0.02 6.74
C THR A 373 -3.26 0.55 6.48
N VAL A 374 -3.15 1.87 6.30
CA VAL A 374 -1.89 2.56 5.99
C VAL A 374 -1.63 3.62 7.05
N LEU A 375 -0.43 3.61 7.63
CA LEU A 375 0.08 4.61 8.54
C LEU A 375 1.10 5.47 7.80
N LEU A 376 0.78 6.76 7.65
CA LEU A 376 1.67 7.79 7.13
C LEU A 376 2.31 8.53 8.30
N VAL A 377 3.63 8.76 8.21
CA VAL A 377 4.42 9.46 9.22
C VAL A 377 5.31 10.48 8.54
N ARG A 378 5.16 11.75 8.92
CA ARG A 378 5.97 12.86 8.41
C ARG A 378 6.39 13.77 9.56
N ALA A 379 7.54 14.42 9.44
CA ALA A 379 7.91 15.49 10.35
C ALA A 379 6.86 16.64 10.27
N LEU A 380 6.64 17.35 11.39
CA LEU A 380 5.79 18.54 11.41
C LEU A 380 6.38 19.68 10.56
N ASN A 381 7.71 19.69 10.41
CA ASN A 381 8.45 20.61 9.55
C ASN A 381 9.62 19.85 8.93
N THR A 382 9.60 19.68 7.61
CA THR A 382 10.64 19.00 6.82
C THR A 382 11.75 19.96 6.37
N THR A 383 11.54 21.27 6.54
CA THR A 383 12.41 22.36 6.07
C THR A 383 12.46 22.57 4.55
N ASN A 384 11.72 21.76 3.78
CA ASN A 384 11.55 21.95 2.34
C ASN A 384 10.43 22.97 2.07
N ALA A 385 10.50 23.68 0.95
CA ALA A 385 9.61 24.81 0.65
C ALA A 385 8.33 24.39 -0.11
N ASP A 386 8.42 23.25 -0.77
CA ASP A 386 7.38 22.48 -1.47
C ASP A 386 6.47 21.71 -0.52
N ASP A 387 6.67 21.88 0.77
CA ASP A 387 6.15 21.04 1.82
C ASP A 387 5.32 21.84 2.82
N ILE A 388 4.16 21.34 3.22
CA ILE A 388 3.36 22.07 4.23
C ILE A 388 4.05 21.99 5.60
N VAL A 389 4.10 23.12 6.32
CA VAL A 389 4.58 23.16 7.71
C VAL A 389 3.39 23.09 8.67
N PHE A 390 3.33 22.01 9.45
CA PHE A 390 2.36 21.85 10.52
C PHE A 390 2.85 22.52 11.81
N ASN A 391 2.15 23.54 12.27
CA ASN A 391 2.44 24.25 13.51
C ASN A 391 1.24 24.19 14.46
N PRO A 392 1.13 23.11 15.27
CA PRO A 392 0.00 22.90 16.18
C PRO A 392 -0.24 24.04 17.19
N SER A 393 0.76 24.88 17.44
CA SER A 393 0.72 25.96 18.42
C SER A 393 0.13 27.27 17.88
N THR A 394 0.34 27.56 16.60
CA THR A 394 -0.12 28.83 15.97
C THR A 394 -1.18 28.63 14.90
N GLN A 395 -1.26 27.45 14.30
CA GLN A 395 -2.24 27.07 13.30
C GLN A 395 -2.74 25.66 13.61
N PRO A 396 -3.85 25.53 14.36
CA PRO A 396 -4.32 24.21 14.80
C PRO A 396 -5.14 23.48 13.73
N GLN A 397 -5.45 24.11 12.60
CA GLN A 397 -6.36 23.58 11.57
C GLN A 397 -5.73 23.67 10.18
N TYR A 398 -5.88 22.58 9.44
CA TYR A 398 -5.40 22.42 8.07
C TYR A 398 -6.46 21.71 7.24
N ASP A 399 -6.76 22.23 6.07
CA ASP A 399 -7.68 21.59 5.15
C ASP A 399 -6.91 20.60 4.25
N PHE A 400 -7.55 19.48 3.94
CA PHE A 400 -6.98 18.46 3.07
C PHE A 400 -8.04 17.74 2.26
N ALA A 401 -7.64 17.16 1.13
CA ALA A 401 -8.41 16.19 0.37
C ALA A 401 -7.83 14.77 0.58
N VAL A 402 -8.68 13.76 0.40
CA VAL A 402 -8.26 12.36 0.42
C VAL A 402 -8.92 11.60 -0.72
N ASP A 403 -8.11 10.97 -1.56
CA ASP A 403 -8.53 10.23 -2.74
C ASP A 403 -8.02 8.78 -2.68
N PHE A 404 -8.75 7.90 -3.35
CA PHE A 404 -8.46 6.48 -3.49
C PHE A 404 -8.66 6.06 -4.94
N THR A 405 -7.78 5.20 -5.41
CA THR A 405 -7.92 4.52 -6.70
C THR A 405 -7.80 3.02 -6.49
N ASN A 406 -8.51 2.26 -7.33
CA ASN A 406 -8.41 0.81 -7.42
C ASN A 406 -8.01 0.46 -8.85
N ASN A 407 -6.82 -0.12 -9.03
CA ASN A 407 -6.25 -0.44 -10.34
C ASN A 407 -6.45 0.69 -11.37
N ASP A 408 -6.18 1.92 -10.94
CA ASP A 408 -6.38 3.16 -11.71
C ASP A 408 -5.46 4.27 -11.16
N GLU A 409 -5.19 5.30 -11.96
CA GLU A 409 -4.46 6.51 -11.57
C GLU A 409 -5.17 7.79 -12.04
N LEU A 410 -6.17 7.65 -12.92
CA LEU A 410 -6.86 8.75 -13.56
C LEU A 410 -8.23 8.98 -12.93
N ASN A 411 -8.94 7.89 -12.64
CA ASN A 411 -10.25 7.94 -12.02
C ASN A 411 -10.11 7.69 -10.53
N ARG A 412 -10.80 8.51 -9.73
CA ARG A 412 -10.68 8.46 -8.28
C ARG A 412 -11.99 8.74 -7.58
N ILE A 413 -12.14 8.09 -6.44
CA ILE A 413 -13.15 8.42 -5.43
C ILE A 413 -12.45 9.08 -4.27
N GLY A 414 -13.16 9.85 -3.46
CA GLY A 414 -12.52 10.53 -2.34
C GLY A 414 -13.39 11.58 -1.70
N SER A 415 -12.77 12.50 -1.00
CA SER A 415 -13.41 13.65 -0.39
C SER A 415 -12.56 14.90 -0.57
N VAL A 416 -13.15 15.95 -1.12
CA VAL A 416 -12.43 17.16 -1.57
C VAL A 416 -12.07 18.13 -0.44
N THR A 417 -12.73 18.03 0.71
CA THR A 417 -12.46 18.92 1.84
C THR A 417 -12.75 18.21 3.14
N GLN A 418 -11.67 17.88 3.84
CA GLN A 418 -11.62 17.43 5.21
C GLN A 418 -10.74 18.40 6.00
N GLN A 419 -10.84 18.37 7.32
CA GLN A 419 -10.02 19.22 8.17
C GLN A 419 -9.24 18.37 9.17
N LEU A 420 -7.94 18.58 9.23
CA LEU A 420 -7.05 18.11 10.28
C LEU A 420 -7.05 19.15 11.41
N THR A 421 -7.40 18.74 12.63
CA THR A 421 -7.40 19.60 13.83
C THR A 421 -6.43 19.06 14.87
N PHE A 422 -5.39 19.84 15.18
CA PHE A 422 -4.49 19.56 16.30
C PHE A 422 -5.15 19.90 17.62
N LYS A 423 -5.26 18.91 18.51
CA LYS A 423 -5.75 19.12 19.87
C LYS A 423 -4.66 19.72 20.75
N PRO A 424 -4.98 20.67 21.65
CA PRO A 424 -4.01 21.20 22.59
C PRO A 424 -3.35 20.08 23.40
N LYS A 425 -2.04 20.22 23.64
CA LYS A 425 -1.31 19.37 24.57
C LYS A 425 -1.94 19.50 25.96
N LYS A 426 -2.51 18.40 26.47
CA LYS A 426 -3.09 18.30 27.82
C LYS A 426 -2.02 18.15 28.89
#